data_AF-A0A7C4NYQ9-F1
#
_entry.id   AF-A0A7C4NYQ9-F1
#
_cell.length_a   1.000
_cell.length_b   1.000
_cell.length_c   1.000
_cell.angle_alpha   90.00
_cell.angle_beta   90.00
_cell.angle_gamma   90.00
#
_symmetry.space_group_name_H-M   'P 1'
#
loop_
_entity.id
_entity.type
_entity.pdbx_description
1 polymer ?
#
loop_
_entity_poly.entity_id
_entity_poly.type
_entity_poly.pdbx_seq_one_letter_code
_entity_poly.pdbx_strand_id
1 'polypeptide(L)'
;MNQLENRKYLLIFVALVLAGLLCYFIFRIGRSKTSENFPSFVERLVIVKRVIDGDTIELNNGERVRLVGINAPELYHDPPEPGGLEAKEFLENLCLAGSTVGLNVDDMKPHDFYDRTLAVVYVLVDGKWINANAELLKHGFAEILFIPPSEFNPWEWLED
;
A
#
# COMPACT_ATOMS: atom_id res chain seq x y z
N MET A 1 -60.30 21.37 16.12
CA MET A 1 -59.33 20.73 15.21
C MET A 1 -60.00 19.53 14.57
N ASN A 2 -60.13 19.51 13.24
CA ASN A 2 -61.01 18.56 12.56
C ASN A 2 -60.36 17.16 12.45
N GLN A 3 -61.15 16.08 12.55
CA GLN A 3 -60.65 14.69 12.47
C GLN A 3 -59.87 14.42 11.18
N LEU A 4 -60.20 15.13 10.10
CA LEU A 4 -59.46 15.09 8.83
C LEU A 4 -58.04 15.67 8.93
N GLU A 5 -57.85 16.73 9.71
CA GLU A 5 -56.53 17.36 9.88
C GLU A 5 -55.60 16.46 10.68
N ASN A 6 -56.11 15.83 11.76
CA ASN A 6 -55.33 14.89 12.57
C ASN A 6 -54.83 13.69 11.75
N ARG A 7 -55.65 13.17 10.82
CA ARG A 7 -55.23 12.08 9.90
C ARG A 7 -54.14 12.54 8.93
N LYS A 8 -54.18 13.78 8.44
CA LYS A 8 -53.12 14.33 7.58
C LYS A 8 -51.79 14.44 8.33
N TYR A 9 -51.79 14.99 9.55
CA TYR A 9 -50.56 15.07 10.36
C TYR A 9 -50.01 13.68 10.73
N LEU A 10 -50.89 12.73 11.04
CA LEU A 10 -50.47 11.34 11.30
C LEU A 10 -49.81 10.69 10.08
N LEU A 11 -50.38 10.87 8.88
CA LEU A 11 -49.80 10.33 7.64
C LEU A 11 -48.45 10.97 7.30
N ILE A 12 -48.31 12.29 7.49
CA ILE A 12 -47.04 13.01 7.30
C ILE A 12 -45.99 12.49 8.29
N PHE A 13 -46.36 12.35 9.56
CA PHE A 13 -45.46 11.83 10.59
C PHE A 13 -44.98 10.40 10.28
N VAL A 14 -45.89 9.51 9.88
CA VAL A 14 -45.54 8.13 9.47
C VAL A 14 -44.60 8.13 8.27
N ALA A 15 -44.86 8.98 7.26
CA ALA A 15 -43.99 9.09 6.08
C ALA A 15 -42.57 9.56 6.43
N LEU A 16 -42.44 10.53 7.35
CA LEU A 16 -41.14 11.02 7.81
C LEU A 16 -40.35 9.95 8.59
N VAL A 17 -41.02 9.17 9.44
CA VAL A 17 -40.40 8.05 10.16
C VAL A 17 -39.92 6.98 9.17
N LEU A 18 -40.74 6.60 8.19
CA LEU A 18 -40.35 5.62 7.17
C LEU A 18 -39.19 6.10 6.31
N ALA A 19 -39.17 7.39 5.92
CA ALA A 19 -38.06 7.98 5.18
C ALA A 19 -36.77 8.00 6.01
N GLY A 20 -36.84 8.34 7.30
CA GLY A 20 -35.69 8.29 8.21
C GLY A 20 -35.14 6.88 8.39
N LEU A 21 -36.01 5.88 8.54
CA LEU A 21 -35.61 4.47 8.63
C LEU A 21 -34.99 3.96 7.31
N LEU A 22 -35.54 4.36 6.16
CA LEU A 22 -34.98 4.04 4.86
C LEU A 22 -33.59 4.67 4.67
N CYS A 23 -33.42 5.95 5.01
CA CYS A 23 -32.13 6.63 4.98
C CYS A 23 -31.11 5.96 5.91
N TYR A 24 -31.53 5.59 7.13
CA TYR A 24 -30.68 4.84 8.06
C TYR A 24 -30.25 3.48 7.49
N PHE A 25 -31.17 2.77 6.83
CA PHE A 25 -30.90 1.47 6.21
C PHE A 25 -29.97 1.59 5.00
N ILE A 26 -30.17 2.58 4.14
CA ILE A 26 -29.27 2.89 3.01
C ILE A 26 -27.88 3.28 3.51
N PHE A 27 -27.79 4.10 4.57
CA PHE A 27 -26.51 4.47 5.18
C PHE A 27 -25.79 3.28 5.82
N ARG A 28 -26.54 2.33 6.40
CA ARG A 28 -26.00 1.05 6.89
C ARG A 28 -25.46 0.17 5.75
N ILE A 29 -26.16 0.08 4.63
CA ILE A 29 -25.72 -0.69 3.45
C ILE A 29 -24.49 -0.04 2.80
N GLY A 30 -24.44 1.29 2.75
CA GLY A 30 -23.30 2.05 2.21
C GLY A 30 -22.01 1.93 3.02
N ARG A 31 -22.08 1.42 4.26
CA ARG A 31 -20.92 1.00 5.06
C ARG A 31 -20.53 -0.45 4.77
N SER A 32 -20.36 -0.78 3.49
CA SER A 32 -19.49 -1.89 3.12
C SER A 32 -18.08 -1.50 3.55
N LYS A 33 -17.59 -2.04 4.67
CA LYS A 33 -16.13 -2.21 4.83
C LYS A 33 -15.74 -3.10 3.67
N THR A 34 -15.14 -2.54 2.62
CA THR A 34 -14.33 -3.34 1.73
C THR A 34 -13.23 -3.93 2.61
N SER A 35 -13.42 -5.15 3.12
CA SER A 35 -12.26 -5.99 3.38
C SER A 35 -11.73 -6.29 1.98
N GLU A 36 -10.86 -5.41 1.50
CA GLU A 36 -10.13 -5.74 0.29
C GLU A 36 -9.35 -7.02 0.63
N ASN A 37 -9.81 -8.15 0.09
CA ASN A 37 -9.11 -9.42 0.22
C ASN A 37 -7.90 -9.36 -0.70
N PHE A 38 -6.86 -8.63 -0.30
CA PHE A 38 -5.53 -8.79 -0.86
C PHE A 38 -4.91 -10.11 -0.34
N PRO A 39 -3.88 -10.64 -1.02
CA PRO A 39 -3.21 -11.86 -0.60
C PRO A 39 -2.78 -11.82 0.86
N SER A 40 -2.74 -12.97 1.53
CA SER A 40 -2.41 -13.06 2.96
C SER A 40 -1.01 -12.57 3.31
N PHE A 41 -0.11 -12.46 2.33
CA PHE A 41 1.22 -11.90 2.51
C PHE A 41 1.23 -10.37 2.48
N VAL A 42 0.15 -9.70 2.04
CA VAL A 42 0.05 -8.24 2.13
C VAL A 42 -0.62 -7.90 3.46
N GLU A 43 0.11 -7.25 4.36
CA GLU A 43 -0.42 -6.85 5.65
C GLU A 43 -1.25 -5.57 5.58
N ARG A 44 -0.79 -4.61 4.76
CA ARG A 44 -1.45 -3.31 4.61
C ARG A 44 -1.21 -2.70 3.25
N LEU A 45 -2.23 -1.97 2.80
CA LEU A 45 -2.18 -1.11 1.63
C LEU A 45 -1.81 0.31 2.03
N VAL A 46 -0.88 0.91 1.29
CA VAL A 46 -0.36 2.26 1.53
C VAL A 46 -0.27 3.04 0.23
N ILE A 47 -0.26 4.38 0.33
CA ILE A 47 -0.14 5.27 -0.82
C ILE A 47 1.29 5.79 -0.89
N VAL A 48 1.94 5.60 -2.05
CA VAL A 48 3.28 6.11 -2.32
C VAL A 48 3.22 7.62 -2.52
N LYS A 49 4.07 8.35 -1.80
CA LYS A 49 4.28 9.79 -2.01
C LYS A 49 5.32 10.04 -3.09
N ARG A 50 6.46 9.35 -3.00
CA ARG A 50 7.56 9.38 -3.98
C ARG A 50 8.54 8.24 -3.75
N VAL A 51 9.36 7.96 -4.75
CA VAL A 51 10.58 7.15 -4.60
C VAL A 51 11.74 8.06 -4.21
N ILE A 52 12.55 7.63 -3.24
CA ILE A 52 13.72 8.37 -2.76
C ILE A 52 14.94 7.96 -3.60
N ASP A 53 15.26 6.67 -3.64
CA ASP A 53 16.37 6.06 -4.38
C ASP A 53 15.92 4.70 -4.94
N GLY A 54 16.84 3.88 -5.47
CA GLY A 54 16.52 2.60 -6.12
C GLY A 54 15.95 1.51 -5.20
N ASP A 55 15.89 1.73 -3.88
CA ASP A 55 15.38 0.75 -2.93
C ASP A 55 14.63 1.34 -1.72
N THR A 56 14.30 2.64 -1.76
CA THR A 56 13.58 3.34 -0.69
C THR A 56 12.42 4.15 -1.25
N ILE A 57 11.23 3.97 -0.67
CA ILE A 57 10.02 4.77 -0.97
C ILE A 57 9.59 5.60 0.24
N GLU A 58 8.98 6.75 0.00
CA GLU A 58 8.29 7.56 1.01
C GLU A 58 6.78 7.44 0.80
N LEU A 59 6.03 7.22 1.88
CA LEU A 59 4.58 7.10 1.90
C LEU A 59 3.93 8.47 2.19
N ASN A 60 2.63 8.60 1.90
CA ASN A 60 1.90 9.86 2.12
C ASN A 60 1.83 10.32 3.58
N ASN A 61 1.96 9.41 4.54
CA ASN A 61 2.06 9.71 5.97
C ASN A 61 3.48 10.13 6.41
N GLY A 62 4.46 10.17 5.49
CA GLY A 62 5.86 10.50 5.77
C GLY A 62 6.72 9.31 6.22
N GLU A 63 6.11 8.14 6.39
CA GLU A 63 6.82 6.88 6.65
C GLU A 63 7.73 6.54 5.47
N ARG A 64 8.92 6.02 5.77
CA ARG A 64 9.88 5.56 4.77
C ARG A 64 9.96 4.05 4.82
N VAL A 65 9.90 3.42 3.66
CA VAL A 65 10.01 1.98 3.51
C VAL A 65 11.28 1.66 2.72
N ARG A 66 12.16 0.84 3.30
CA ARG A 66 13.33 0.28 2.64
C ARG A 66 12.96 -1.12 2.14
N LEU A 67 13.13 -1.34 0.83
CA LEU A 67 12.86 -2.62 0.19
C LEU A 67 13.86 -3.66 0.73
N VAL A 68 13.41 -4.53 1.63
CA VAL A 68 14.28 -5.50 2.31
C VAL A 68 14.82 -6.54 1.33
N GLY A 69 16.02 -7.06 1.61
CA GLY A 69 16.63 -8.14 0.84
C GLY A 69 17.39 -7.70 -0.42
N ILE A 70 17.32 -6.41 -0.77
CA ILE A 70 17.98 -5.85 -1.96
C ILE A 70 18.79 -4.61 -1.62
N ASN A 71 19.77 -4.27 -2.45
CA ASN A 71 20.52 -3.03 -2.39
C ASN A 71 20.71 -2.45 -3.79
N ALA A 72 20.15 -1.27 -4.03
CA ALA A 72 20.36 -0.52 -5.25
C ALA A 72 21.57 0.42 -5.10
N PRO A 73 22.21 0.85 -6.20
CA PRO A 73 23.27 1.85 -6.14
C PRO A 73 22.77 3.17 -5.55
N GLU A 74 23.56 3.76 -4.67
CA GLU A 74 23.21 4.97 -3.92
C GLU A 74 23.30 6.24 -4.79
N LEU A 75 22.14 6.86 -5.06
CA LEU A 75 22.04 8.08 -5.88
C LEU A 75 22.59 9.33 -5.17
N TYR A 76 22.47 9.39 -3.84
CA TYR A 76 22.84 10.56 -3.04
C TYR A 76 24.22 10.45 -2.38
N HIS A 77 25.04 9.50 -2.84
CA HIS A 77 26.45 9.40 -2.48
C HIS A 77 27.29 10.47 -3.23
N ASP A 78 28.50 10.78 -2.73
CA ASP A 78 29.44 11.69 -3.40
C ASP A 78 30.77 10.98 -3.71
N PRO A 79 31.05 10.61 -4.98
CA PRO A 79 30.16 10.77 -6.15
C PRO A 79 28.97 9.79 -6.11
N PRO A 80 27.88 10.05 -6.86
CA PRO A 80 26.79 9.09 -7.00
C PRO A 80 27.27 7.75 -7.55
N GLU A 81 26.69 6.67 -7.07
CA GLU A 81 27.05 5.34 -7.56
C GLU A 81 26.49 5.10 -8.98
N PRO A 82 27.26 4.51 -9.89
CA PRO A 82 26.78 4.18 -11.23
C PRO A 82 25.52 3.31 -11.19
N GLY A 83 24.48 3.70 -11.95
CA GLY A 83 23.21 2.98 -12.00
C GLY A 83 22.14 3.45 -11.02
N GLY A 84 22.47 4.37 -10.09
CA GLY A 84 21.53 4.81 -9.05
C GLY A 84 20.33 5.58 -9.60
N LEU A 85 20.50 6.34 -10.69
CA LEU A 85 19.40 7.05 -11.35
C LEU A 85 18.46 6.06 -12.04
N GLU A 86 19.03 5.11 -12.78
CA GLU A 86 18.30 4.09 -13.52
C GLU A 86 17.50 3.17 -12.58
N ALA A 87 18.08 2.78 -11.45
CA ALA A 87 17.39 2.00 -10.42
C ALA A 87 16.21 2.77 -9.81
N LYS A 88 16.41 4.06 -9.51
CA LYS A 88 15.34 4.94 -9.03
C LYS A 88 14.22 5.08 -10.06
N GLU A 89 14.54 5.35 -11.33
CA GLU A 89 13.54 5.48 -12.39
C GLU A 89 12.76 4.17 -12.60
N PHE A 90 13.42 3.02 -12.49
CA PHE A 90 12.75 1.72 -12.56
C PHE A 90 11.76 1.53 -11.40
N LEU A 91 12.18 1.82 -10.17
CA LEU A 91 11.27 1.76 -9.01
C LEU A 91 10.13 2.79 -9.12
N GLU A 92 10.37 3.98 -9.69
CA GLU A 92 9.31 4.98 -9.95
C GLU A 92 8.25 4.46 -10.92
N ASN A 93 8.65 3.71 -11.94
CA ASN A 93 7.72 3.11 -12.90
C ASN A 93 6.85 2.01 -12.27
N LEU A 94 7.36 1.29 -11.27
CA LEU A 94 6.59 0.30 -10.50
C LEU A 94 5.71 0.97 -9.43
N CYS A 95 6.26 1.93 -8.71
CA CYS A 95 5.68 2.58 -7.53
C CYS A 95 5.35 4.05 -7.81
N LEU A 96 4.46 4.28 -8.79
CA LEU A 96 4.08 5.64 -9.21
C LEU A 96 3.60 6.49 -8.02
N ALA A 97 3.98 7.77 -7.99
CA ALA A 97 3.46 8.69 -6.98
C ALA A 97 1.92 8.73 -7.01
N GLY A 98 1.30 8.58 -5.83
CA GLY A 98 -0.15 8.49 -5.67
C GLY A 98 -0.74 7.10 -5.89
N SER A 99 0.05 6.11 -6.32
CA SER A 99 -0.41 4.72 -6.45
C SER A 99 -0.48 4.00 -5.10
N THR A 100 -1.29 2.95 -5.06
CA THR A 100 -1.41 2.06 -3.91
C THR A 100 -0.48 0.86 -4.07
N VAL A 101 0.30 0.58 -3.03
CA VAL A 101 1.17 -0.61 -2.93
C VAL A 101 0.82 -1.40 -1.67
N GLY A 102 1.11 -2.70 -1.70
CA GLY A 102 1.01 -3.59 -0.57
C GLY A 102 2.36 -3.74 0.13
N LEU A 103 2.37 -3.77 1.46
CA LEU A 103 3.56 -4.06 2.24
C LEU A 103 3.44 -5.43 2.91
N ASN A 104 4.51 -6.21 2.85
CA ASN A 104 4.80 -7.35 3.71
C ASN A 104 6.02 -6.95 4.57
N VAL A 105 5.78 -6.61 5.83
CA VAL A 105 6.79 -6.05 6.73
C VAL A 105 7.63 -7.18 7.30
N ASP A 106 8.92 -6.94 7.51
CA ASP A 106 9.82 -7.92 8.12
C ASP A 106 9.46 -8.11 9.60
N ASP A 107 8.83 -9.22 9.96
CA ASP A 107 8.42 -9.58 11.31
C ASP A 107 9.62 -9.77 12.25
N MET A 108 10.74 -10.29 11.73
CA MET A 108 11.95 -10.51 12.51
C MET A 108 12.73 -9.22 12.77
N LYS A 109 12.64 -8.25 11.86
CA LYS A 109 13.31 -6.95 11.94
C LYS A 109 12.50 -5.85 11.22
N PRO A 110 11.44 -5.31 11.84
CA PRO A 110 10.53 -4.40 11.16
C PRO A 110 11.12 -3.04 10.77
N HIS A 111 12.20 -2.63 11.43
CA HIS A 111 12.84 -1.33 11.20
C HIS A 111 14.37 -1.44 11.14
N ASP A 112 14.98 -0.58 10.35
CA ASP A 112 16.44 -0.39 10.34
C ASP A 112 16.90 0.70 11.35
N PHE A 113 18.20 0.98 11.36
CA PHE A 113 18.78 2.00 12.26
C PHE A 113 18.32 3.43 11.97
N TYR A 114 17.81 3.69 10.76
CA TYR A 114 17.29 4.99 10.34
C TYR A 114 15.78 5.11 10.52
N ASP A 115 15.16 4.16 11.23
CA ASP A 115 13.72 4.08 11.48
C ASP A 115 12.90 3.93 10.18
N ARG A 116 13.51 3.35 9.12
CA ARG A 116 12.78 2.95 7.91
C ARG A 116 12.14 1.60 8.17
N THR A 117 10.88 1.44 7.78
CA THR A 117 10.23 0.13 7.76
C THR A 117 10.90 -0.77 6.73
N LEU A 118 11.29 -1.98 7.14
CA LEU A 118 11.84 -3.00 6.24
C LEU A 118 10.68 -3.85 5.72
N ALA A 119 10.50 -3.88 4.40
CA ALA A 119 9.39 -4.61 3.80
C ALA A 119 9.68 -5.11 2.38
N VAL A 120 8.97 -6.17 1.98
CA VAL A 120 8.76 -6.49 0.57
C VAL A 120 7.58 -5.66 0.05
N VAL A 121 7.81 -4.94 -1.04
CA VAL A 121 6.80 -4.07 -1.65
C VAL A 121 6.13 -4.81 -2.79
N TYR A 122 4.80 -4.85 -2.79
CA TYR A 122 3.99 -5.44 -3.85
C TYR A 122 3.20 -4.37 -4.61
N VAL A 123 3.27 -4.41 -5.94
CA VAL A 123 2.52 -3.52 -6.84
C VAL A 123 1.44 -4.32 -7.56
N LEU A 124 0.27 -3.73 -7.80
CA LEU A 124 -0.82 -4.38 -8.51
C LEU A 124 -0.74 -4.05 -10.02
N VAL A 125 -0.37 -5.03 -10.83
CA VAL A 125 -0.26 -4.91 -12.30
C VAL A 125 -1.20 -5.93 -12.94
N ASP A 126 -2.13 -5.47 -13.77
CA ASP A 126 -3.11 -6.31 -14.48
C ASP A 126 -3.85 -7.32 -13.56
N GLY A 127 -4.18 -6.88 -12.35
CA GLY A 127 -4.87 -7.70 -11.34
C GLY A 127 -3.99 -8.71 -10.61
N LYS A 128 -2.66 -8.67 -10.79
CA LYS A 128 -1.69 -9.52 -10.10
C LYS A 128 -0.78 -8.68 -9.21
N TRP A 129 -0.51 -9.19 -8.01
CA TRP A 129 0.47 -8.61 -7.11
C TRP A 129 1.87 -9.06 -7.51
N ILE A 130 2.72 -8.09 -7.84
CA ILE A 130 4.10 -8.30 -8.29
C ILE A 130 5.04 -7.82 -7.19
N ASN A 131 6.03 -8.64 -6.83
CA ASN A 131 7.08 -8.29 -5.88
C ASN A 131 8.05 -7.29 -6.53
N ALA A 132 7.98 -6.01 -6.17
CA ALA A 132 8.83 -4.96 -6.72
C ALA A 132 10.32 -5.18 -6.39
N ASN A 133 10.62 -5.76 -5.22
CA ASN A 133 12.00 -6.09 -4.83
C ASN A 133 12.59 -7.12 -5.81
N ALA A 134 11.81 -8.15 -6.17
CA ALA A 134 12.22 -9.17 -7.13
C ALA A 134 12.41 -8.58 -8.54
N GLU A 135 11.53 -7.66 -8.97
CA GLU A 135 11.65 -7.03 -10.29
C GLU A 135 12.91 -6.19 -10.43
N LEU A 136 13.34 -5.49 -9.36
CA LEU A 136 14.63 -4.77 -9.33
C LEU A 136 15.81 -5.73 -9.51
N LEU A 137 15.79 -6.88 -8.84
CA LEU A 137 16.84 -7.91 -8.98
C LEU A 137 16.87 -8.49 -10.41
N LYS A 138 15.70 -8.90 -10.94
CA LYS A 138 15.58 -9.53 -12.26
C LYS A 138 16.08 -8.63 -13.39
N HIS A 139 15.90 -7.32 -13.26
CA HIS A 139 16.33 -6.35 -14.27
C HIS A 139 17.73 -5.77 -13.99
N GLY A 140 18.41 -6.20 -12.93
CA GLY A 140 19.79 -5.79 -12.63
C GLY A 140 19.91 -4.37 -12.05
N PHE A 141 18.84 -3.85 -11.45
CA PHE A 141 18.82 -2.53 -10.80
C PHE A 141 19.15 -2.57 -9.31
N ALA A 142 19.25 -3.77 -8.73
CA ALA A 142 19.70 -3.99 -7.37
C ALA A 142 20.44 -5.33 -7.26
N GLU A 143 21.25 -5.46 -6.21
CA GLU A 143 21.90 -6.71 -5.80
C GLU A 143 21.22 -7.29 -4.56
N ILE A 144 21.40 -8.58 -4.30
CA ILE A 144 20.90 -9.21 -3.07
C ILE A 144 21.69 -8.69 -1.87
N LEU A 145 20.97 -8.15 -0.87
CA LEU A 145 21.52 -7.79 0.42
C LEU A 145 20.68 -8.42 1.53
N PHE A 146 21.12 -9.59 1.99
CA PHE A 146 20.48 -10.28 3.10
C PHE A 146 21.04 -9.79 4.44
N ILE A 147 20.17 -9.21 5.28
CA ILE A 147 20.55 -8.69 6.60
C ILE A 147 19.82 -9.50 7.67
N PRO A 148 20.49 -10.42 8.38
CA PRO A 148 19.86 -11.19 9.45
C PRO A 148 19.62 -10.34 10.71
N PRO A 149 18.60 -10.68 11.52
CA PRO A 149 17.54 -11.64 11.20
C PRO A 149 16.53 -11.07 10.18
N SER A 150 15.96 -11.94 9.35
CA SER A 150 14.89 -11.63 8.39
C SER A 150 14.20 -12.95 8.02
N GLU A 151 12.88 -12.97 7.93
CA GLU A 151 12.15 -14.14 7.41
C GLU A 151 12.15 -14.22 5.87
N PHE A 152 12.60 -13.16 5.20
CA PHE A 152 12.65 -13.10 3.75
C PHE A 152 13.93 -13.72 3.20
N ASN A 153 13.78 -14.57 2.18
CA ASN A 153 14.89 -15.16 1.43
C ASN A 153 14.90 -14.60 -0.01
N PRO A 154 15.73 -13.58 -0.33
CA PRO A 154 15.71 -12.94 -1.65
C PRO A 154 16.13 -13.85 -2.81
N TRP A 155 16.87 -14.92 -2.52
CA TRP A 155 17.27 -15.90 -3.54
C TRP A 155 16.07 -16.69 -4.08
N GLU A 156 15.08 -16.98 -3.24
CA GLU A 156 13.85 -17.70 -3.64
C GLU A 156 12.95 -16.87 -4.56
N TRP A 157 13.08 -15.53 -4.57
CA TRP A 157 12.29 -14.67 -5.45
C TRP A 157 12.69 -14.74 -6.93
N LEU A 158 13.85 -15.34 -7.21
CA LEU A 158 14.41 -15.50 -8.54
C LEU A 158 14.23 -16.91 -9.10
N GLU A 159 13.63 -17.81 -8.32
CA GLU A 159 13.25 -19.15 -8.78
C GLU A 159 11.92 -19.07 -9.55
N ASP A 160 11.88 -19.68 -10.74
CA ASP A 160 10.70 -19.69 -11.66
C ASP A 160 9.55 -20.57 -11.16
#